data_AF-A0A0P8XNI1-F1
#
_entry.id   AF-A0A0P8XNI1-F1
#
_cell.length_a   1.000
_cell.length_b   1.000
_cell.length_c   1.000
_cell.angle_alpha   90.00
_cell.angle_beta   90.00
_cell.angle_gamma   90.00
#
_symmetry.space_group_name_H-M   'P 1'
#
loop_
_entity.id
_entity.type
_entity.pdbx_description
1 polymer ?
#
loop_
_entity_poly.entity_id
_entity_poly.type
_entity_poly.pdbx_seq_one_letter_code
_entity_poly.pdbx_strand_id
1 'polypeptide(L)' 'MMIEIPPMLLETLGRANELYMHAMVTDDPLKAERLKDDWRIDMIMLMIGLNEAVEAQRNAAGE' A
#
# COMPACT_ATOMS: atom_id res chain seq x y z
N MET A 1 17.87 -11.27 -5.42
CA MET A 1 17.77 -10.29 -4.33
C MET A 1 16.43 -10.51 -3.65
N MET A 2 16.42 -10.88 -2.36
CA MET A 2 15.17 -10.99 -1.58
C MET A 2 14.95 -9.63 -0.92
N ILE A 3 13.82 -8.98 -1.22
CA ILE A 3 13.52 -7.66 -0.66
C ILE A 3 12.85 -7.84 0.70
N GLU A 4 13.53 -7.45 1.77
CA GLU A 4 12.89 -7.29 3.07
C GLU A 4 11.91 -6.11 3.01
N ILE A 5 10.62 -6.40 3.20
CA ILE A 5 9.57 -5.39 3.22
C ILE A 5 9.45 -4.87 4.66
N PRO A 6 9.58 -3.55 4.90
CA PRO A 6 9.35 -2.96 6.22
C PRO A 6 7.97 -3.34 6.79
N PRO A 7 7.85 -3.67 8.09
CA PRO A 7 6.57 -4.06 8.71
C PRO A 7 5.44 -3.05 8.47
N MET A 8 5.76 -1.76 8.49
CA MET A 8 4.81 -0.68 8.19
C MET A 8 4.20 -0.77 6.78
N LEU A 9 4.93 -1.27 5.79
CA LEU A 9 4.39 -1.49 4.44
C LEU A 9 3.46 -2.70 4.40
N LEU A 10 3.75 -3.74 5.18
CA LEU A 10 2.84 -4.89 5.30
C LEU A 10 1.52 -4.49 5.98
N GLU A 11 1.59 -3.68 7.03
CA GLU A 11 0.41 -3.12 7.70
C GLU A 11 -0.42 -2.23 6.75
N THR A 12 0.25 -1.36 6.00
CA THR A 12 -0.41 -0.50 5.01
C THR A 12 -1.05 -1.33 3.89
N LEU A 13 -0.42 -2.42 3.46
CA LEU A 13 -0.97 -3.34 2.46
C LEU A 13 -2.23 -4.04 2.99
N GLY A 14 -2.21 -4.48 4.24
CA GLY A 14 -3.38 -5.05 4.91
C GLY A 14 -4.55 -4.07 4.93
N ARG A 15 -4.31 -2.83 5.38
CA ARG A 15 -5.32 -1.76 5.41
C ARG A 15 -5.87 -1.44 4.02
N ALA A 16 -5.01 -1.32 3.00
CA ALA A 16 -5.43 -1.09 1.63
C ALA A 16 -6.35 -2.21 1.13
N ASN A 17 -6.01 -3.47 1.41
CA ASN A 17 -6.85 -4.62 1.05
C ASN A 17 -8.23 -4.55 1.73
N GLU A 18 -8.27 -4.23 3.02
CA GLU A 18 -9.53 -4.06 3.75
C GLU A 18 -10.38 -2.95 3.13
N LEU A 19 -9.81 -1.77 2.87
CA LEU A 19 -10.53 -0.65 2.24
C LEU A 19 -11.12 -1.04 0.89
N TYR A 20 -10.34 -1.73 0.05
CA TYR A 20 -10.81 -2.20 -1.26
C TYR A 20 -11.96 -3.20 -1.13
N MET A 21 -11.82 -4.21 -0.26
CA MET A 21 -12.87 -5.20 -0.03
C MET A 21 -14.14 -4.56 0.51
N HIS A 22 -14.02 -3.62 1.45
CA HIS A 22 -15.16 -2.87 1.98
C HIS A 22 -15.84 -2.02 0.89
N ALA A 23 -15.06 -1.36 0.02
CA ALA A 23 -15.62 -0.59 -1.08
C ALA A 23 -16.42 -1.46 -2.07
N MET A 24 -15.97 -2.69 -2.31
CA MET A 24 -16.61 -3.63 -3.25
C MET A 24 -17.95 -4.20 -2.76
N VAL A 25 -18.16 -4.25 -1.45
CA VAL A 25 -19.40 -4.78 -0.84
C VAL A 25 -20.31 -3.66 -0.30
N THR A 26 -19.93 -2.40 -0.48
CA THR A 26 -20.71 -1.25 -0.02
C THR A 26 -21.77 -0.87 -1.05
N ASP A 27 -23.04 -0.91 -0.64
CA ASP A 27 -24.18 -0.56 -1.52
C ASP A 27 -24.36 0.95 -1.72
N ASP A 28 -23.80 1.79 -0.83
CA ASP A 28 -23.83 3.25 -0.93
C ASP A 28 -22.71 3.74 -1.87
N PRO A 29 -23.04 4.30 -3.05
CA PRO A 29 -22.03 4.72 -4.02
C PRO A 29 -21.10 5.83 -3.51
N LEU A 30 -21.61 6.75 -2.69
CA LEU A 30 -20.81 7.85 -2.14
C LEU A 30 -19.82 7.33 -1.10
N LYS A 31 -20.25 6.40 -0.26
CA LYS A 31 -19.38 5.73 0.71
C LYS A 31 -18.35 4.84 0.01
N ALA A 32 -18.75 4.11 -1.02
CA ALA A 32 -17.84 3.28 -1.82
C ALA A 32 -16.75 4.12 -2.50
N GLU A 33 -17.09 5.30 -3.04
CA GLU A 33 -16.08 6.17 -3.66
C GLU A 33 -15.09 6.74 -2.62
N ARG A 34 -15.57 7.14 -1.44
CA ARG A 34 -14.67 7.58 -0.34
C ARG A 34 -13.71 6.47 0.08
N LEU A 35 -14.18 5.24 0.22
CA LEU A 35 -13.32 4.09 0.53
C LEU A 35 -12.29 3.82 -0.57
N LYS A 36 -12.64 4.04 -1.84
CA LYS A 36 -11.68 3.96 -2.95
C LYS A 36 -10.67 5.09 -2.93
N ASP A 37 -11.06 6.29 -2.52
CA ASP A 37 -10.13 7.42 -2.35
C ASP A 37 -9.11 7.12 -1.24
N ASP A 38 -9.57 6.64 -0.09
CA ASP A 38 -8.70 6.22 1.01
C ASP A 38 -7.75 5.09 0.56
N TRP A 39 -8.28 4.09 -0.16
CA TRP A 39 -7.47 3.02 -0.76
C TRP A 39 -6.41 3.55 -1.73
N ARG A 40 -6.74 4.53 -2.59
CA ARG A 40 -5.78 5.15 -3.52
C ARG A 40 -4.63 5.81 -2.78
N ILE A 41 -4.92 6.50 -1.67
CA ILE A 41 -3.89 7.15 -0.83
C ILE A 41 -2.95 6.09 -0.26
N ASP A 42 -3.48 5.02 0.32
CA ASP A 42 -2.68 3.93 0.87
C ASP A 42 -1.81 3.24 -0.19
N MET A 43 -2.35 3.03 -1.40
CA MET A 43 -1.59 2.48 -2.52
C MET A 43 -0.43 3.38 -2.95
N ILE A 44 -0.61 4.70 -2.94
CA ILE A 44 0.47 5.64 -3.24
C ILE A 44 1.57 5.53 -2.17
N MET A 45 1.20 5.49 -0.89
CA MET A 45 2.17 5.32 0.21
C MET A 45 2.93 3.99 0.10
N LEU A 46 2.25 2.91 -0.26
CA LEU A 46 2.86 1.61 -0.51
C LEU A 46 3.90 1.67 -1.63
N MET A 47 3.56 2.28 -2.76
CA MET A 47 4.50 2.39 -3.89
C MET A 47 5.74 3.21 -3.53
N ILE A 48 5.56 4.33 -2.83
CA ILE A 48 6.68 5.18 -2.38
C ILE A 48 7.59 4.37 -1.44
N GLY A 49 7.02 3.75 -0.40
CA GLY A 49 7.82 3.01 0.57
C GLY A 49 8.48 1.76 -0.02
N LEU A 50 7.85 1.09 -0.99
CA LEU A 50 8.47 -0.03 -1.70
C LEU A 50 9.66 0.45 -2.55
N ASN A 51 9.55 1.59 -3.23
CA ASN A 51 10.67 2.17 -3.97
C ASN A 51 11.83 2.53 -3.02
N GLU A 52 11.54 3.17 -1.88
CA GLU A 52 12.55 3.49 -0.87
C GLU A 52 13.23 2.23 -0.33
N ALA A 53 12.46 1.15 -0.07
CA ALA A 53 13.02 -0.12 0.40
C ALA A 53 13.93 -0.79 -0.65
N VAL A 54 13.55 -0.74 -1.92
CA VAL A 54 14.37 -1.22 -3.05
C VAL A 54 15.68 -0.42 -3.14
N GLU A 55 15.60 0.91 -3.10
CA GLU A 55 16.76 1.79 -3.19
C GLU A 55 17.71 1.60 -2.01
N ALA A 56 17.19 1.50 -0.79
CA ALA A 56 17.99 1.24 0.41
C ALA A 56 18.77 -0.07 0.31
N GLN A 57 18.17 -1.11 -0.25
CA GLN A 57 18.84 -2.40 -0.43
C GLN A 57 19.87 -2.40 -1.56
N ARG A 58 19.61 -1.69 -2.66
CA ARG A 58 20.63 -1.50 -3.72
C ARG A 58 21.87 -0.80 -3.17
N ASN A 59 21.65 0.29 -2.44
CA ASN A 59 22.72 1.04 -1.78
C ASN A 59 23.50 0.15 -0.78
N ALA A 60 22.80 -0.71 -0.03
CA ALA A 60 23.45 -1.64 0.90
C ALA A 60 24.22 -2.77 0.19
N ALA A 61 23.78 -3.18 -1.00
CA ALA A 61 24.46 -4.17 -1.84
C ALA A 61 25.68 -3.60 -2.60
N GLY A 62 25.87 -2.28 -2.59
CA GLY A 62 26.94 -1.60 -3.31
C GLY A 62 26.72 -1.49 -4.82
N GLU A 63 25.46 -1.60 -5.27
CA GLU A 63 25.00 -1.25 -6.62
C GLU A 63 24.75 0.26 -6.72
#